data_AF-A0A1Q6T4E7-F1
#
_entry.id   AF-A0A1Q6T4E7-F1
#
_cell.length_a   1.000
_cell.length_b   1.000
_cell.length_c   1.000
_cell.angle_alpha   90.00
_cell.angle_beta   90.00
_cell.angle_gamma   90.00
#
_symmetry.space_group_name_H-M   'P 1'
#
loop_
_entity.id
_entity.type
_entity.pdbx_description
1 polymer ?
#
loop_
_entity_poly.entity_id
_entity_poly.type
_entity_poly.pdbx_seq_one_letter_code
_entity_poly.pdbx_strand_id
1 'polypeptide(L)'
;MSDIKILNDNLRKTLIGGRVILTQGINTKTPRDIARILAKVRNFNNFTKANDPYNEHDFGSFDYNGEKIYWKIDYYDKSYQYLSENPANPEVTNRVLTVMLADEY
;
A
#
# COMPACT_ATOMS: atom_id res chain seq x y z
N MET A 1 2.63 -5.05 21.58
CA MET A 1 1.71 -4.64 20.50
C MET A 1 2.50 -3.79 19.53
N SER A 2 2.51 -4.14 18.25
CA SER A 2 3.14 -3.32 17.21
C SER A 2 2.14 -2.29 16.69
N ASP A 3 2.58 -1.06 16.45
CA ASP A 3 1.76 0.00 15.89
C ASP A 3 1.47 -0.27 14.40
N ILE A 4 0.19 -0.24 14.00
CA ILE A 4 -0.25 -0.48 12.61
C ILE A 4 0.49 0.46 11.66
N LYS A 5 0.63 1.73 12.04
CA LYS A 5 1.35 2.75 11.29
C LYS A 5 2.80 2.35 11.02
N ILE A 6 3.49 1.84 12.04
CA ILE A 6 4.89 1.39 11.93
C ILE A 6 4.99 0.19 10.97
N LEU A 7 4.07 -0.77 11.08
CA LEU A 7 4.06 -1.95 10.22
C LEU A 7 3.76 -1.61 8.76
N ASN A 8 2.84 -0.67 8.51
CA ASN A 8 2.51 -0.17 7.18
C ASN A 8 3.65 0.64 6.59
N ASP A 9 4.27 1.51 7.38
CA ASP A 9 5.47 2.25 6.98
C ASP A 9 6.61 1.29 6.61
N ASN A 10 6.83 0.23 7.39
CA ASN A 10 7.84 -0.77 7.07
C ASN A 10 7.55 -1.41 5.70
N LEU A 11 6.33 -1.88 5.46
CA LEU A 11 5.98 -2.50 4.18
C LEU A 11 6.13 -1.51 3.02
N ARG A 12 5.51 -0.33 3.09
CA ARG A 12 5.52 0.60 1.94
C ARG A 12 6.92 1.17 1.66
N LYS A 13 7.76 1.39 2.68
CA LYS A 13 9.10 2.00 2.52
C LYS A 13 10.14 0.98 2.08
N THR A 14 10.01 -0.28 2.49
CA THR A 14 11.02 -1.32 2.24
C THR A 14 10.58 -2.35 1.20
N LEU A 15 9.27 -2.50 1.00
CA LEU A 15 8.63 -3.56 0.22
C LEU A 15 8.88 -4.98 0.79
N ILE A 16 9.21 -5.07 2.08
CA ILE A 16 9.51 -6.31 2.82
C ILE A 16 8.41 -6.56 3.87
N GLY A 17 8.17 -7.83 4.20
CA GLY A 17 7.26 -8.22 5.29
C GLY A 17 5.78 -8.31 4.90
N GLY A 18 5.48 -8.27 3.60
CA GLY A 18 4.13 -8.41 3.05
C GLY A 18 4.18 -8.74 1.57
N ARG A 19 3.02 -8.72 0.92
CA ARG A 19 2.93 -8.84 -0.54
C ARG A 19 2.83 -7.45 -1.17
N VAL A 20 3.41 -7.31 -2.35
CA VAL A 20 3.26 -6.12 -3.19
C VAL A 20 2.61 -6.57 -4.50
N ILE A 21 1.43 -6.03 -4.78
CA ILE A 21 0.64 -6.33 -5.96
C ILE A 21 0.54 -5.06 -6.80
N LEU A 22 0.82 -5.21 -8.09
CA LEU A 22 0.61 -4.17 -9.09
C LEU A 22 -0.56 -4.63 -9.96
N THR A 23 -1.56 -3.77 -10.16
CA THR A 23 -2.66 -4.06 -11.09
C THR A 23 -2.16 -4.03 -12.53
N GLN A 24 -3.04 -4.43 -13.46
CA GLN A 24 -2.71 -4.47 -14.88
C GLN A 24 -2.27 -3.09 -15.40
N GLY A 25 -2.98 -2.02 -15.04
CA GLY A 25 -2.66 -0.65 -15.46
C GLY A 25 -1.27 -0.17 -15.04
N ILE A 26 -0.73 -0.70 -13.94
CA ILE A 26 0.65 -0.43 -13.51
C ILE A 26 1.64 -1.38 -14.20
N ASN A 27 1.33 -2.67 -14.29
CA ASN A 27 2.22 -3.68 -14.87
C ASN A 27 2.48 -3.51 -16.37
N THR A 28 1.59 -2.86 -17.11
CA THR A 28 1.80 -2.57 -18.54
C THR A 28 2.74 -1.39 -18.79
N LYS A 29 3.10 -0.63 -17.75
CA LYS A 29 4.03 0.50 -17.87
C LYS A 29 5.46 0.02 -18.03
N THR A 30 6.35 0.92 -18.45
CA THR A 30 7.77 0.57 -18.59
C THR A 30 8.38 0.23 -17.23
N PRO A 31 9.44 -0.62 -17.15
CA PRO A 31 10.12 -0.90 -15.89
C PRO A 31 10.64 0.35 -15.18
N ARG A 32 11.04 1.38 -15.95
CA ARG A 32 11.46 2.68 -15.42
C ARG A 32 10.31 3.41 -14.73
N ASP A 33 9.13 3.39 -15.31
CA ASP A 33 7.94 4.03 -14.73
C ASP A 33 7.47 3.30 -13.49
N ILE A 34 7.41 1.96 -13.52
CA ILE A 34 7.08 1.15 -12.35
C ILE A 34 8.03 1.47 -11.18
N ALA A 35 9.34 1.52 -11.44
CA ALA A 35 10.34 1.86 -10.42
C ALA A 35 10.11 3.27 -9.83
N ARG A 36 9.74 4.26 -10.65
CA ARG A 36 9.45 5.64 -10.20
C ARG A 36 8.15 5.72 -9.40
N ILE A 37 7.12 4.99 -9.80
CA ILE A 37 5.85 4.89 -9.09
C ILE A 37 6.08 4.26 -7.71
N LEU A 38 6.80 3.12 -7.65
CA LEU A 38 7.15 2.49 -6.38
C LEU A 38 8.02 3.40 -5.50
N ALA A 39 8.96 4.16 -6.08
CA ALA A 39 9.73 5.15 -5.34
C ALA A 39 8.83 6.25 -4.74
N LYS A 40 7.78 6.69 -5.44
CA LYS A 40 6.78 7.63 -4.89
C LYS A 40 5.97 7.01 -3.75
N VAL A 41 5.55 5.75 -3.84
CA VAL A 41 4.89 5.03 -2.74
C VAL A 41 5.80 4.96 -1.50
N ARG A 42 7.07 4.55 -1.69
CA ARG A 42 8.07 4.45 -0.61
C ARG A 42 8.31 5.78 0.11
N ASN A 43 8.30 6.89 -0.63
CA ASN A 43 8.56 8.22 -0.09
C ASN A 43 7.29 9.01 0.25
N PHE A 44 6.10 8.42 0.08
CA PHE A 44 4.85 9.12 0.34
C PHE A 44 4.75 9.57 1.80
N ASN A 45 4.38 10.82 1.99
CA ASN A 45 4.32 11.49 3.29
C ASN A 45 3.20 12.54 3.37
N ASN A 46 2.37 12.66 2.32
CA ASN A 46 1.21 13.55 2.29
C ASN A 46 -0.03 12.88 2.91
N PHE A 47 0.06 12.52 4.18
CA PHE A 47 -1.05 11.97 4.95
C PHE A 47 -1.88 13.12 5.54
N THR A 48 -3.17 13.09 5.29
CA THR A 48 -4.16 14.08 5.71
C THR A 48 -5.36 13.35 6.31
N LYS A 49 -6.21 14.05 7.06
CA LYS A 49 -7.44 13.45 7.60
C LYS A 49 -8.36 12.86 6.53
N ALA A 50 -8.25 13.31 5.27
CA ALA A 50 -9.10 12.83 4.19
C ALA A 50 -8.67 11.46 3.64
N ASN A 51 -7.36 11.17 3.62
CA ASN A 51 -6.82 9.92 3.09
C ASN A 51 -6.25 8.97 4.16
N ASP A 52 -6.13 9.43 5.41
CA ASP A 52 -5.60 8.66 6.53
C ASP A 52 -6.35 9.02 7.83
N PRO A 53 -7.67 8.75 7.91
CA PRO A 53 -8.49 9.14 9.06
C PRO A 53 -8.09 8.42 10.35
N TYR A 54 -7.47 7.24 10.25
CA TYR A 54 -7.06 6.40 11.38
C TYR A 54 -5.56 6.51 11.70
N ASN A 55 -4.81 7.35 10.97
CA ASN A 55 -3.36 7.54 11.16
C ASN A 55 -2.55 6.23 10.99
N GLU A 56 -3.06 5.33 10.16
CA GLU A 56 -2.50 3.99 9.91
C GLU A 56 -1.51 3.98 8.73
N HIS A 57 -1.48 5.02 7.89
CA HIS A 57 -0.67 5.05 6.67
C HIS A 57 -0.95 3.89 5.70
N ASP A 58 -2.20 3.49 5.60
CA ASP A 58 -2.67 2.36 4.79
C ASP A 58 -3.17 2.79 3.41
N PHE A 59 -3.34 4.09 3.13
CA PHE A 59 -3.80 4.59 1.84
C PHE A 59 -3.10 5.88 1.42
N GLY A 60 -2.88 6.03 0.11
CA GLY A 60 -2.41 7.28 -0.47
C GLY A 60 -2.63 7.36 -1.97
N SER A 61 -2.53 8.58 -2.48
CA SER A 61 -2.67 8.85 -3.92
C SER A 61 -1.75 9.96 -4.39
N PHE A 62 -1.29 9.86 -5.63
CA PHE A 62 -0.45 10.88 -6.27
C PHE A 62 -0.60 10.82 -7.79
N ASP A 63 -0.24 11.91 -8.47
CA ASP A 63 -0.22 11.95 -9.93
C ASP A 63 1.14 11.52 -10.49
N TYR A 64 1.10 10.78 -11.60
CA TYR A 64 2.27 10.36 -12.37
C TYR A 64 1.94 10.40 -13.86
N ASN A 65 2.65 11.22 -14.64
CA ASN A 65 2.46 11.37 -16.09
C ASN A 65 1.00 11.64 -16.53
N GLY A 66 0.25 12.42 -15.73
CA GLY A 66 -1.15 12.75 -16.03
C GLY A 66 -2.17 11.70 -15.57
N GLU A 67 -1.72 10.60 -14.98
CA GLU A 67 -2.58 9.56 -14.42
C GLU A 67 -2.58 9.64 -12.89
N LYS A 68 -3.76 9.45 -12.29
CA LYS A 68 -3.91 9.33 -10.84
C LYS A 68 -3.55 7.90 -10.42
N ILE A 69 -2.58 7.76 -9.52
CA ILE A 69 -2.15 6.49 -8.96
C ILE A 69 -2.64 6.39 -7.53
N TYR A 70 -3.29 5.27 -7.19
CA TYR A 70 -3.65 4.90 -5.83
C TYR A 70 -2.74 3.79 -5.33
N TRP A 71 -2.51 3.79 -4.02
CA TRP A 71 -1.95 2.65 -3.33
C TRP A 71 -2.68 2.44 -2.01
N LYS A 72 -2.81 1.17 -1.61
CA LYS A 72 -3.40 0.79 -0.33
C LYS A 72 -2.72 -0.40 0.31
N ILE A 73 -2.84 -0.57 1.62
CA ILE A 73 -2.44 -1.74 2.37
C ILE A 73 -3.68 -2.39 2.98
N ASP A 74 -4.03 -3.57 2.51
CA ASP A 74 -5.10 -4.37 3.09
C ASP A 74 -4.55 -5.36 4.13
N TYR A 75 -5.36 -5.65 5.15
CA TYR A 75 -5.03 -6.58 6.24
C TYR A 75 -5.82 -7.87 6.12
N TYR A 76 -5.14 -8.94 5.74
CA TYR A 76 -5.74 -10.27 5.61
C TYR A 76 -5.36 -11.17 6.77
N ASP A 77 -6.19 -12.16 7.04
CA ASP A 77 -5.85 -13.32 7.86
C ASP A 77 -4.68 -14.12 7.24
N LYS A 78 -4.18 -15.13 7.97
CA LYS A 78 -3.05 -15.94 7.48
C LYS A 78 -3.33 -16.73 6.20
N SER A 79 -4.60 -16.99 5.89
CA SER A 79 -5.03 -17.70 4.69
C SER A 79 -5.30 -16.80 3.48
N TYR A 80 -5.28 -15.47 3.64
CA TYR A 80 -5.67 -14.50 2.60
C TYR A 80 -7.14 -14.63 2.14
N GLN A 81 -8.04 -15.10 3.01
CA GLN A 81 -9.45 -15.28 2.69
C GLN A 81 -10.34 -14.19 3.30
N TYR A 82 -9.97 -13.69 4.47
CA TYR A 82 -10.77 -12.75 5.24
C TYR A 82 -9.92 -11.60 5.78
N LEU A 83 -10.58 -10.60 6.37
CA LEU A 83 -9.89 -9.55 7.12
C LEU A 83 -9.24 -10.13 8.38
N SER A 84 -8.06 -9.62 8.72
CA SER A 84 -7.40 -9.98 9.98
C SER A 84 -8.19 -9.47 11.17
N GLU A 85 -8.33 -10.30 12.21
CA GLU A 85 -8.94 -9.92 13.49
C GLU A 85 -8.14 -8.87 14.25
N ASN A 86 -6.83 -8.78 13.99
CA ASN A 86 -5.95 -7.84 14.68
C ASN A 86 -4.80 -7.35 13.77
N PRO A 87 -5.02 -6.28 12.99
CA PRO A 87 -3.99 -5.70 12.12
C PRO A 87 -2.69 -5.31 12.83
N ALA A 88 -2.76 -4.98 14.13
CA ALA A 88 -1.59 -4.64 14.94
C ALA A 88 -0.74 -5.86 15.33
N ASN A 89 -1.21 -7.09 15.09
CA ASN A 89 -0.49 -8.33 15.37
C ASN A 89 0.01 -9.00 14.07
N PRO A 90 1.34 -8.98 13.80
CA PRO A 90 1.90 -9.60 12.60
C PRO A 90 1.83 -11.13 12.61
N GLU A 91 1.63 -11.77 13.77
CA GLU A 91 1.52 -13.24 13.86
C GLU A 91 0.19 -13.76 13.33
N VAL A 92 -0.83 -12.92 13.22
CA VAL A 92 -2.16 -13.28 12.67
C VAL A 92 -2.53 -12.52 11.40
N THR A 93 -1.77 -11.47 11.05
CA THR A 93 -2.04 -10.60 9.90
C THR A 93 -1.04 -10.83 8.77
N ASN A 94 -1.54 -10.85 7.54
CA ASN A 94 -0.79 -10.62 6.32
C ASN A 94 -1.10 -9.22 5.78
N ARG A 95 -0.08 -8.48 5.35
CA ARG A 95 -0.27 -7.18 4.70
C ARG A 95 -0.08 -7.30 3.20
N VAL A 96 -0.97 -6.65 2.44
CA VAL A 96 -0.90 -6.60 0.98
C VAL A 96 -0.92 -5.14 0.54
N LEU A 97 0.23 -4.66 0.06
CA LEU A 97 0.35 -3.37 -0.61
C LEU A 97 -0.09 -3.53 -2.07
N THR A 98 -1.19 -2.89 -2.44
CA THR A 98 -1.65 -2.83 -3.84
C THR A 98 -1.36 -1.46 -4.41
N VAL A 99 -0.74 -1.38 -5.59
CA VAL A 99 -0.54 -0.14 -6.35
C VAL A 99 -1.31 -0.24 -7.65
N MET A 100 -2.13 0.77 -7.95
CA MET A 100 -3.10 0.73 -9.04
C MET A 100 -3.35 2.11 -9.66
N LEU A 101 -3.89 2.14 -10.87
CA LEU A 101 -4.51 3.36 -11.39
C LEU A 101 -5.78 3.67 -10.58
N ALA A 102 -6.12 4.95 -10.42
CA ALA A 102 -7.33 5.34 -9.69
C ALA A 102 -8.61 4.79 -10.33
N ASP A 103 -8.62 4.59 -11.65
CA ASP A 103 -9.76 4.02 -12.39
C ASP A 103 -9.91 2.50 -12.18
N GLU A 104 -8.93 1.85 -11.54
CA GLU A 104 -8.97 0.43 -11.16
C GLU A 104 -9.41 0.23 -9.69
N TYR A 105 -9.73 1.31 -8.97
CA TYR A 105 -10.19 1.31 -7.58
C TYR A 105 -11.71 1.53 -7.49
#